data_AF-A0A9X4L1B6-F1
#
_entry.id   AF-A0A9X4L1B6-F1
#
_cell.length_a   1.000
_cell.length_b   1.000
_cell.length_c   1.000
_cell.angle_alpha   90.00
_cell.angle_beta   90.00
_cell.angle_gamma   90.00
#
_symmetry.space_group_name_H-M   'P 1'
#
loop_
_entity.id
_entity.type
_entity.pdbx_description
1 polymer ?
#
loop_
_entity_poly.entity_id
_entity_poly.type
_entity_poly.pdbx_seq_one_letter_code
_entity_poly.pdbx_strand_id
1 'polypeptide(L)' 'MRKDMTIALKWTAAVIIAFGVICSALNMNEFNDGNLGLMIGIGFLVGGLQILLFGVAAPLMMKKSDLEPEGLDKVEDLA' A
#
# COMPACT_ATOMS: atom_id res chain seq x y z
N MET A 1 -8.47 -11.60 14.61
CA MET A 1 -8.96 -10.24 14.29
C MET A 1 -7.93 -9.33 13.62
N ARG A 2 -6.76 -9.01 14.22
CA ARG A 2 -5.79 -8.08 13.57
C ARG A 2 -5.14 -8.65 12.28
N LYS A 3 -4.91 -9.96 12.22
CA LYS A 3 -4.32 -10.64 11.05
C LYS A 3 -5.27 -10.66 9.84
N ASP A 4 -6.57 -10.78 10.09
CA ASP A 4 -7.60 -10.89 9.06
C ASP A 4 -7.70 -9.60 8.23
N MET A 5 -7.57 -8.43 8.88
CA MET A 5 -7.51 -7.12 8.23
C MET A 5 -6.28 -6.96 7.32
N THR A 6 -5.11 -7.43 7.75
CA THR A 6 -3.89 -7.32 6.94
C THR A 6 -3.93 -8.27 5.75
N ILE A 7 -4.52 -9.45 5.92
CA ILE A 7 -4.70 -10.44 4.84
C ILE A 7 -5.69 -9.91 3.81
N ALA A 8 -6.83 -9.33 4.23
CA ALA A 8 -7.81 -8.73 3.34
C ALA A 8 -7.20 -7.60 2.49
N LEU A 9 -6.42 -6.71 3.11
CA LEU A 9 -5.77 -5.60 2.40
C LEU A 9 -4.72 -6.08 1.40
N LYS A 10 -3.92 -7.09 1.77
CA LYS A 10 -2.97 -7.74 0.85
C LYS A 10 -3.68 -8.40 -0.32
N TRP A 11 -4.82 -9.06 -0.08
CA TRP A 11 -5.64 -9.68 -1.12
C TRP A 11 -6.24 -8.65 -2.07
N THR A 12 -6.86 -7.60 -1.54
CA THR A 12 -7.40 -6.50 -2.36
C THR A 12 -6.32 -5.86 -3.23
N ALA A 13 -5.14 -5.57 -2.66
CA ALA A 13 -4.04 -5.01 -3.42
C ALA A 13 -3.52 -5.97 -4.51
N ALA A 14 -3.41 -7.27 -4.20
CA ALA A 14 -3.02 -8.28 -5.18
C ALA A 14 -4.01 -8.36 -6.35
N VAL A 15 -5.32 -8.29 -6.08
CA VAL A 15 -6.36 -8.29 -7.11
C VAL A 15 -6.27 -7.03 -7.98
N ILE A 16 -6.10 -5.85 -7.38
CA ILE A 16 -6.00 -4.58 -8.13
C ILE A 16 -4.76 -4.56 -9.03
N ILE A 17 -3.61 -5.02 -8.52
CA ILE A 17 -2.37 -5.11 -9.31
C ILE A 17 -2.52 -6.14 -10.43
N ALA A 18 -3.07 -7.32 -10.16
CA ALA A 18 -3.30 -8.33 -11.18
C ALA A 18 -4.22 -7.80 -12.30
N PHE A 19 -5.29 -7.08 -11.93
CA PHE A 19 -6.21 -6.47 -12.89
C PHE A 19 -5.52 -5.39 -13.74
N GLY A 20 -4.72 -4.52 -13.11
CA GLY A 20 -3.91 -3.51 -13.82
C GLY A 20 -2.91 -4.12 -14.79
N VAL A 21 -2.23 -5.19 -14.37
CA VAL A 21 -1.28 -5.94 -15.22
C VAL A 21 -1.99 -6.60 -16.39
N ILE A 22 -3.16 -7.22 -16.19
CA ILE A 22 -3.95 -7.83 -17.27
C ILE A 22 -4.45 -6.77 -18.25
N CYS A 23 -5.00 -5.66 -17.77
CA CYS A 23 -5.45 -4.56 -18.63
C CYS A 23 -4.29 -3.96 -19.45
N SER A 24 -3.11 -3.77 -18.83
CA SER A 24 -1.90 -3.33 -19.53
C SER A 24 -1.39 -4.37 -20.52
N ALA A 25 -1.41 -5.67 -20.18
CA ALA A 25 -0.92 -6.75 -21.04
C ALA A 25 -1.82 -6.97 -22.28
N LEU A 26 -3.14 -6.87 -22.12
CA LEU A 26 -4.10 -6.99 -23.24
C LEU A 26 -4.02 -5.80 -24.20
N ASN A 27 -3.68 -4.61 -23.71
CA ASN A 27 -3.51 -3.41 -24.53
C ASN A 27 -2.05 -3.19 -25.00
N MET A 28 -1.11 -4.06 -24.58
CA MET A 28 0.33 -3.94 -24.86
C MET A 28 0.69 -4.19 -26.33
N ASN A 29 -0.20 -4.84 -27.08
CA ASN A 29 0.00 -5.15 -28.50
C ASN A 29 0.02 -3.90 -29.40
N GLU A 30 -0.52 -2.78 -28.93
CA GLU A 30 -0.38 -1.46 -29.54
C GLU A 30 0.03 -0.46 -28.44
N PHE A 31 1.35 -0.38 -28.18
CA PHE A 31 1.95 0.68 -27.38
C PHE A 31 1.83 2.01 -28.14
N ASN A 32 0.64 2.58 -28.13
CA ASN A 32 0.32 3.87 -28.71
C ASN A 32 -0.35 4.70 -27.62
N ASP A 33 0.11 5.93 -27.39
CA ASP A 33 -0.46 6.84 -26.37
C ASP A 33 -1.93 7.19 -26.65
N GLY A 34 -2.45 6.86 -27.84
CA GLY A 34 -3.87 6.92 -28.16
C GLY A 34 -4.72 5.78 -27.55
N ASN A 35 -4.09 4.75 -27.00
CA ASN A 35 -4.78 3.56 -26.51
C ASN A 35 -5.18 3.74 -25.03
N LEU A 36 -6.43 4.15 -24.82
CA LEU A 36 -7.04 4.40 -23.50
C LEU A 36 -6.85 3.24 -22.51
N GLY A 37 -6.78 2.00 -22.99
CA GLY A 37 -6.59 0.82 -22.16
C GLY A 37 -5.22 0.76 -21.48
N LEU A 38 -4.15 1.26 -22.12
CA LEU A 38 -2.83 1.36 -21.51
C LEU A 38 -2.82 2.44 -20.41
N MET A 39 -3.45 3.60 -20.68
CA MET A 39 -3.59 4.70 -19.73
C MET A 39 -4.39 4.28 -18.47
N ILE A 40 -5.46 3.51 -18.66
CA ILE A 40 -6.24 2.91 -17.57
C ILE A 40 -5.44 1.83 -16.82
N GLY A 41 -4.69 0.99 -17.52
CA GLY A 41 -3.82 -0.02 -16.91
C GLY A 41 -2.74 0.60 -16.01
N ILE A 42 -2.09 1.67 -16.47
CA ILE A 42 -1.13 2.44 -15.66
C ILE A 42 -1.82 3.10 -14.47
N GLY A 43 -3.03 3.65 -14.64
CA GLY A 43 -3.83 4.20 -13.53
C GLY A 43 -4.14 3.17 -12.44
N PHE A 44 -4.49 1.93 -12.82
CA PHE A 44 -4.70 0.82 -11.89
C PHE A 44 -3.40 0.39 -11.19
N LEU A 45 -2.28 0.39 -11.90
CA LEU A 45 -0.95 0.11 -11.32
C LEU A 45 -0.56 1.15 -10.27
N VAL A 46 -0.66 2.45 -10.60
CA VAL A 46 -0.33 3.55 -9.69
C VAL A 46 -1.31 3.61 -8.51
N GLY A 47 -2.60 3.48 -8.76
CA GLY A 47 -3.63 3.46 -7.71
C GLY A 47 -3.50 2.26 -6.77
N GLY A 48 -3.25 1.07 -7.32
CA GLY A 48 -2.97 -0.15 -6.56
C GLY A 48 -1.73 -0.03 -5.69
N LEU A 49 -0.66 0.58 -6.21
CA LEU A 49 0.56 0.85 -5.46
C LEU A 49 0.32 1.81 -4.29
N GLN A 50 -0.45 2.88 -4.49
CA GLN A 50 -0.80 3.82 -3.41
C GLN A 50 -1.61 3.15 -2.30
N ILE A 51 -2.60 2.33 -2.63
CA ILE A 51 -3.39 1.57 -1.64
C ILE A 51 -2.49 0.63 -0.82
N LEU A 52 -1.51 -0.01 -1.48
CA LEU A 52 -0.53 -0.87 -0.83
C LEU A 52 0.37 -0.09 0.15
N LEU A 53 0.85 1.09 -0.27
CA LEU A 53 1.68 1.95 0.56
C LEU A 53 0.92 2.44 1.79
N PHE A 54 -0.33 2.90 1.65
CA PHE A 54 -1.17 3.28 2.79
C PHE A 54 -1.43 2.11 3.73
N GLY A 55 -1.67 0.91 3.17
CA GLY A 55 -1.89 -0.29 3.94
C GLY A 55 -0.71 -0.78 4.77
N VAL A 56 0.51 -0.52 4.30
CA VAL A 56 1.76 -0.85 5.02
C VAL A 56 2.22 0.29 5.92
N ALA A 57 1.99 1.55 5.54
CA ALA A 57 2.38 2.73 6.31
C ALA A 57 1.57 2.86 7.60
N ALA A 58 0.24 2.63 7.56
CA ALA A 58 -0.62 2.72 8.74
C ALA A 58 -0.15 1.85 9.93
N PRO A 59 0.15 0.54 9.78
CA PRO A 59 0.67 -0.27 10.88
C PRO A 59 2.10 0.10 11.29
N LEU A 60 2.94 0.63 10.38
CA LEU A 60 4.28 1.12 10.72
C LEU A 60 4.25 2.41 11.53
N MET A 61 3.29 3.31 11.25
CA MET A 61 3.07 4.54 12.00
C MET A 61 2.57 4.23 13.41
N MET A 62 1.57 3.35 13.56
CA MET A 62 1.10 2.90 14.87
C MET A 62 2.23 2.27 15.70
N LYS A 63 3.05 1.39 15.08
CA LYS A 63 4.17 0.75 15.78
C LYS A 63 5.28 1.74 16.19
N LYS A 64 5.44 2.87 15.49
CA LYS A 64 6.39 3.93 15.90
C LYS A 64 5.84 4.78 17.04
N SER A 65 4.54 5.02 17.08
CA SER A 65 3.88 5.77 18.16
C SER A 65 3.87 5.03 19.50
N ASP A 66 3.83 3.70 19.49
CA ASP A 66 3.91 2.87 20.70
C ASP A 66 5.33 2.78 21.31
N LEU A 67 6.36 3.30 20.62
CA LEU A 67 7.77 3.22 21.08
C LEU A 67 8.29 4.52 21.75
N GLU A 68 7.44 5.52 21.98
CA GLU A 68 7.73 6.68 22.84
C GLU A 68 6.74 6.75 24.01
N PRO A 69 6.95 5.95 25.07
CA PRO A 69 7.23 6.58 26.36
C PRO A 69 8.15 5.72 27.25
N GLU A 70 9.47 5.84 27.14
CA GLU A 70 10.35 5.25 28.17
C GLU A 70 11.66 6.01 28.42
N GLY A 71 11.72 7.29 28.06
CA GLY A 71 12.89 8.15 28.24
C GLY A 71 12.74 9.28 29.26
N LEU A 72 11.52 9.55 29.76
CA LEU A 72 11.22 10.72 30.60
C LEU A 72 10.71 10.37 32.00
N ASP A 73 10.86 9.13 32.45
CA ASP A 73 10.52 8.72 33.84
C ASP A 73 11.79 8.48 34.68
N LYS A 74 12.92 8.15 34.04
CA LYS A 74 14.15 7.77 34.76
C LYS A 74 15.00 8.95 35.27
N VAL A 75 14.61 10.19 34.99
CA VAL A 75 15.33 11.39 35.47
C VAL A 75 14.71 12.02 36.72
N GLU A 76 13.43 11.78 37.01
CA GLU A 76 12.76 12.29 38.21
C GLU A 76 13.02 11.44 39.45
N ASP A 77 13.38 10.16 39.30
CA ASP A 77 13.78 9.28 40.42
C ASP A 77 15.27 9.45 40.83
N LEU A 78 16.01 10.34 40.17
CA LEU A 78 17.42 10.64 40.47
C LEU A 78 17.64 12.07 41.02
N ALA A 79 16.59 12.85 41.23
CA ALA A 79 16.63 14.23 41.70
C ALA A 79 16.28 14.38 43.19
#